data_AF-A0A9X1ZFQ2-F1
#
_entry.id   AF-A0A9X1ZFQ2-F1
#
_cell.length_a   1.000
_cell.length_b   1.000
_cell.length_c   1.000
_cell.angle_alpha   90.00
_cell.angle_beta   90.00
_cell.angle_gamma   90.00
#
_symmetry.space_group_name_H-M   'P 1'
#
loop_
_entity.id
_entity.type
_entity.pdbx_description
1 polymer ?
#
loop_
_entity_poly.entity_id
_entity_poly.type
_entity_poly.pdbx_seq_one_letter_code
_entity_poly.pdbx_strand_id
1 'polypeptide(L)' 'MNKKVEAYGVNAVVRPKITATKELDLSGMYGQQIVKSETKLALRTHRKTFEKLADM' A
#
# COMPACT_ATOMS: atom_id res chain seq x y z
N MET A 1 -14.09 -2.38 -17.66
CA MET A 1 -15.04 -2.28 -16.53
C MET A 1 -15.20 -3.65 -15.92
N ASN A 2 -15.11 -3.77 -14.60
CA ASN A 2 -15.28 -5.07 -13.95
C ASN A 2 -16.77 -5.28 -13.65
N LYS A 3 -17.55 -5.87 -14.56
CA LYS A 3 -18.99 -6.16 -14.32
C LYS A 3 -19.21 -7.19 -13.20
N LYS A 4 -18.13 -7.82 -12.72
CA LYS A 4 -18.17 -8.80 -11.62
C LYS A 4 -18.70 -8.22 -10.30
N VAL A 5 -18.64 -6.90 -10.10
CA VAL A 5 -19.08 -6.29 -8.82
C VAL A 5 -20.61 -6.27 -8.68
N GLU A 6 -21.36 -6.35 -9.79
CA GLU A 6 -22.83 -6.37 -9.78
C GLU A 6 -23.39 -7.66 -9.17
N ALA A 7 -22.65 -8.77 -9.26
CA ALA A 7 -23.00 -10.05 -8.63
C ALA A 7 -23.06 -9.96 -7.09
N TYR A 8 -22.44 -8.93 -6.51
CA TYR A 8 -22.43 -8.67 -5.07
C TYR A 8 -23.43 -7.57 -4.66
N GLY A 9 -24.39 -7.22 -5.52
CA GLY A 9 -25.41 -6.20 -5.24
C GLY A 9 -24.88 -4.75 -5.28
N VAL A 10 -23.70 -4.54 -5.87
CA VAL A 10 -23.07 -3.22 -5.99
C VAL A 10 -23.18 -2.71 -7.43
N ASN A 11 -23.77 -1.52 -7.59
CA ASN A 11 -23.92 -0.89 -8.91
C ASN A 11 -22.54 -0.50 -9.50
N ALA A 12 -22.23 -0.99 -10.70
CA ALA A 12 -20.99 -0.65 -11.39
C ALA A 12 -21.08 0.76 -12.00
N VAL A 13 -20.53 1.75 -11.30
CA VAL A 13 -20.44 3.14 -11.78
C VAL A 13 -19.24 3.31 -12.74
N VAL A 14 -19.43 4.06 -13.83
CA VAL A 14 -18.34 4.44 -14.73
C VAL A 14 -17.40 5.39 -14.00
N ARG A 15 -16.17 4.92 -13.73
CA ARG A 15 -15.10 5.73 -13.14
C ARG A 15 -14.03 5.98 -14.20
N PRO A 16 -13.52 7.22 -14.32
CA PRO A 16 -12.38 7.49 -15.18
C PRO A 16 -11.18 6.66 -14.70
N LYS A 17 -10.52 5.97 -15.63
CA LYS A 17 -9.31 5.22 -15.31
C LYS A 17 -8.17 6.23 -15.18
N ILE A 18 -7.88 6.65 -13.96
CA ILE A 18 -6.73 7.49 -13.66
C ILE A 18 -5.48 6.60 -13.78
N THR A 19 -4.68 6.82 -14.82
CA THR A 19 -3.37 6.18 -14.93
C THR A 19 -2.43 6.83 -13.92
N ALA A 20 -1.74 6.02 -13.11
CA ALA A 20 -0.70 6.53 -12.24
C ALA A 20 0.37 7.20 -13.11
N THR A 21 0.57 8.51 -12.96
CA THR A 21 1.57 9.29 -13.70
C THR A 21 2.96 9.21 -13.09
N LYS A 22 3.06 8.74 -11.84
CA LYS A 22 4.32 8.60 -11.11
C LYS A 22 4.50 7.14 -10.74
N GLU A 23 5.51 6.53 -11.32
CA GLU A 23 5.99 5.22 -10.91
C GLU A 23 6.98 5.43 -9.76
N LEU A 24 6.70 4.82 -8.60
CA LEU A 24 7.61 4.88 -7.46
C LEU A 24 8.69 3.81 -7.65
N ASP A 25 9.86 4.21 -8.16
CA ASP A 25 11.02 3.32 -8.22
C ASP A 25 11.74 3.29 -6.87
N LEU A 26 11.75 2.12 -6.24
CA LEU A 26 12.38 1.87 -4.94
C LEU A 26 13.79 1.29 -5.06
N SER A 27 14.28 1.04 -6.27
CA SER A 27 15.54 0.32 -6.51
C SER A 27 16.78 1.20 -6.25
N GLY A 28 16.67 2.50 -6.51
CA GLY A 28 17.75 3.46 -6.32
C GLY A 28 18.02 3.82 -4.85
N MET A 29 19.12 4.55 -4.61
CA MET A 29 19.49 4.99 -3.24
C MET A 29 18.39 5.81 -2.56
N TYR A 30 17.69 6.66 -3.31
CA TYR A 30 16.57 7.44 -2.81
C TYR A 30 15.39 6.55 -2.39
N GLY A 31 15.08 5.52 -3.18
CA GLY A 31 14.09 4.51 -2.85
C GLY A 31 14.43 3.75 -1.57
N GLN A 32 15.70 3.34 -1.42
CA GLN A 32 16.18 2.71 -0.19
C GLN A 32 16.05 3.61 1.03
N GLN A 33 16.28 4.92 0.87
CA GLN A 33 16.11 5.88 1.95
C GLN A 33 14.65 6.01 2.38
N ILE A 34 13.71 6.06 1.43
CA ILE A 34 12.26 6.07 1.71
C ILE A 34 11.87 4.82 2.49
N VAL A 35 12.27 3.63 2.01
CA VAL A 35 11.96 2.38 2.70
C VAL A 35 12.50 2.40 4.13
N LYS A 36 13.74 2.85 4.33
CA LYS A 36 14.35 2.94 5.67
C LYS A 36 13.63 3.93 6.59
N SER A 37 13.23 5.11 6.08
CA SER A 37 12.54 6.11 6.90
C SER A 37 11.15 5.64 7.31
N GLU A 38 10.38 5.12 6.36
CA GLU A 38 9.02 4.64 6.62
C GLU A 38 9.02 3.42 7.55
N THR A 39 9.93 2.48 7.32
CA THR A 39 10.07 1.29 8.19
C THR A 39 10.42 1.69 9.61
N LYS A 40 11.35 2.65 9.79
CA LYS A 40 11.73 3.14 11.12
C LYS A 40 10.56 3.85 11.82
N LEU A 41 9.75 4.60 11.08
CA LEU A 41 8.56 5.24 11.63
C LEU A 41 7.53 4.19 12.07
N ALA A 42 7.22 3.22 11.22
CA ALA A 42 6.27 2.15 11.52
C ALA A 42 6.68 1.35 12.77
N LEU A 43 7.95 0.98 12.90
CA LEU A 43 8.48 0.26 14.05
C LEU A 43 8.34 1.05 15.36
N ARG A 44 8.55 2.37 15.31
CA ARG A 44 8.39 3.25 16.48
C ARG A 44 6.93 3.39 16.88
N THR A 45 6.05 3.59 15.90
CA THR A 45 4.61 3.80 16.14
C THR A 45 3.93 2.53 16.66
N HIS A 46 4.33 1.36 16.15
CA HIS A 46 3.65 0.10 16.42
C HIS A 46 4.53 -0.95 17.11
N ARG A 47 5.34 -0.53 18.09
CA ARG A 47 6.31 -1.40 18.78
C ARG A 47 5.69 -2.71 19.29
N LYS A 48 4.56 -2.64 20.01
CA LYS A 48 3.88 -3.82 20.59
C LYS A 48 3.37 -4.81 19.54
N THR A 49 2.95 -4.30 18.38
CA THR A 49 2.48 -5.14 17.26
C THR A 49 3.63 -5.92 16.68
N PHE A 50 4.78 -5.27 16.46
CA PHE A 50 5.98 -5.93 15.96
C PHE A 50 6.60 -6.87 16.98
N GLU A 51 6.58 -6.55 18.28
CA GLU A 51 6.97 -7.47 19.36
C GLU A 51 6.13 -8.75 19.29
N LYS A 52 4.80 -8.61 19.23
CA LYS A 52 3.89 -9.76 19.13
C LYS A 52 4.10 -10.58 17.85
N LEU A 53 4.40 -9.94 16.72
CA LEU A 53 4.69 -10.63 15.46
C LEU A 53 6.03 -11.37 15.47
N ALA A 54 7.01 -10.87 16.23
CA ALA A 54 8.31 -11.54 16.36
C ALA A 54 8.22 -12.82 17.21
N ASP A 55 7.25 -12.87 18.13
CA ASP A 55 7.00 -14.01 19.00
C ASP A 55 6.04 -15.06 18.41
N MET A 56 5.48 -14.84 17.21
CA MET A 56 4.60 -15.78 16.48
C MET A 56 5.42 -16.76 15.63
#